data_AF-A0A6V8CPD3-F1
#
_entry.id   AF-A0A6V8CPD3-F1
#
_cell.length_a   1.000
_cell.length_b   1.000
_cell.length_c   1.000
_cell.angle_alpha   90.00
_cell.angle_beta   90.00
_cell.angle_gamma   90.00
#
_symmetry.space_group_name_H-M   'P 1'
#
loop_
_entity.id
_entity.type
_entity.pdbx_description
1 polymer ?
#
loop_
_entity_poly.entity_id
_entity_poly.type
_entity_poly.pdbx_seq_one_letter_code
_entity_poly.pdbx_strand_id
1 'polypeptide(L)'
;KEDAALVIESEPFAKAQENLIDTIWEDAVQFEVAEARFSKGRIHDPLRLTIGEGSFLDSLVGALGVDDLPEHDSPFDPEAFLAAGKEVNQARQELTKGRLSNLKILGIDLTRMLRQVGNRVGHELAFSLRSIENHVEFLDEMMDWWEFAGLGRLEYGIDPVFHVQVGLDHPPSDDPDVLPMWELDDGIIEGALMTRFPKDGNVNVRRFDGTGNPDDLWRYHIIMNNEEQPAEPSA
;
A
#
# COMPACT_ATOMS: atom_id res chain seq x y z
N LYS A 1 40.92 13.61 -39.50
CA LYS A 1 40.86 13.42 -38.03
C LYS A 1 39.71 12.47 -37.80
N GLU A 2 40.05 11.28 -37.31
CA GLU A 2 39.17 10.11 -37.23
C GLU A 2 38.10 10.30 -36.16
N ASP A 3 36.83 10.13 -36.53
CA ASP A 3 35.73 9.88 -35.59
C ASP A 3 35.89 8.46 -35.06
N ALA A 4 36.67 8.31 -33.99
CA ALA A 4 36.68 7.09 -33.20
C ALA A 4 35.42 7.09 -32.33
N ALA A 5 34.35 6.45 -32.82
CA ALA A 5 33.34 5.93 -31.92
C ALA A 5 34.02 4.89 -31.03
N LEU A 6 34.18 5.21 -29.75
CA LEU A 6 34.74 4.29 -28.76
C LEU A 6 33.71 3.18 -28.53
N VAL A 7 33.77 2.11 -29.32
CA VAL A 7 32.96 0.91 -29.08
C VAL A 7 33.54 0.23 -27.85
N ILE A 8 32.88 0.42 -26.71
CA ILE A 8 33.20 -0.29 -25.48
C ILE A 8 32.66 -1.72 -25.64
N GLU A 9 33.45 -2.62 -26.23
CA GLU A 9 33.21 -4.07 -26.20
C GLU A 9 33.61 -4.63 -24.81
N SER A 10 32.97 -4.13 -23.76
CA SER A 10 33.08 -4.71 -22.43
C SER A 10 31.80 -5.46 -22.14
N GLU A 11 31.89 -6.79 -22.13
CA GLU A 11 30.81 -7.70 -21.73
C GLU A 11 30.21 -7.31 -20.37
N PRO A 12 30.99 -6.87 -19.35
CA PRO A 12 30.43 -6.36 -18.10
C PRO A 12 29.59 -5.08 -18.27
N PHE A 13 29.97 -4.18 -19.19
CA PHE A 13 29.21 -2.95 -19.47
C PHE A 13 27.93 -3.25 -20.23
N ALA A 14 27.98 -4.15 -21.22
CA ALA A 14 26.80 -4.61 -21.94
C ALA A 14 25.79 -5.26 -20.99
N LYS A 15 26.27 -6.11 -20.08
CA LYS A 15 25.43 -6.75 -19.06
C LYS A 15 24.85 -5.76 -18.06
N ALA A 16 25.61 -4.74 -17.67
CA ALA A 16 25.10 -3.66 -16.81
C ALA A 16 24.03 -2.82 -17.52
N GLN A 17 24.19 -2.56 -18.82
CA GLN A 17 23.19 -1.87 -19.66
C GLN A 17 21.94 -2.72 -19.86
N GLU A 18 22.10 -4.03 -20.12
CA GLU A 18 20.98 -4.99 -20.23
C GLU A 18 20.17 -5.03 -18.94
N ASN A 19 20.83 -5.21 -17.78
CA ASN A 19 20.17 -5.18 -16.48
C ASN A 19 19.45 -3.85 -16.22
N LEU A 20 20.03 -2.73 -16.64
CA LEU A 20 19.40 -1.41 -16.50
C LEU A 20 18.16 -1.31 -17.39
N ILE A 21 18.23 -1.78 -18.64
CA ILE A 21 17.11 -1.79 -19.57
C ILE A 21 16.00 -2.69 -19.02
N ASP A 22 16.32 -3.90 -18.54
CA ASP A 22 15.34 -4.81 -17.95
C ASP A 22 14.66 -4.19 -16.73
N THR A 23 15.44 -3.56 -15.84
CA THR A 23 14.90 -2.87 -14.67
C THR A 23 13.96 -1.72 -15.07
N ILE A 24 14.40 -0.87 -16.01
CA ILE A 24 13.58 0.26 -16.50
C ILE A 24 12.33 -0.26 -17.22
N TRP A 25 12.42 -1.38 -17.92
CA TRP A 25 11.33 -1.96 -18.69
C TRP A 25 10.28 -2.62 -17.80
N GLU A 26 10.70 -3.28 -16.72
CA GLU A 26 9.80 -3.80 -15.68
C GLU A 26 9.01 -2.69 -14.98
N ASP A 27 9.60 -1.50 -14.84
CA ASP A 27 8.97 -0.32 -14.24
C ASP A 27 8.31 0.62 -15.26
N ALA A 28 8.38 0.30 -16.57
CA ALA A 28 7.81 1.13 -17.62
C ALA A 28 6.27 1.11 -17.61
N VAL A 29 5.67 2.26 -17.93
CA VAL A 29 4.22 2.40 -18.09
C VAL A 29 3.83 2.06 -19.53
N GLN A 30 2.82 1.21 -19.71
CA GLN A 30 2.27 0.89 -21.03
C GLN A 30 1.76 2.14 -21.74
N PHE A 31 1.92 2.22 -23.07
CA PHE A 31 1.59 3.40 -23.85
C PHE A 31 0.12 3.82 -23.70
N GLU A 32 -0.80 2.86 -23.71
CA GLU A 32 -2.24 3.09 -23.56
C GLU A 32 -2.58 3.69 -22.19
N VAL A 33 -1.84 3.28 -21.15
CA VAL A 33 -2.00 3.80 -19.79
C VAL A 33 -1.46 5.23 -19.70
N ALA A 34 -0.31 5.50 -20.35
CA ALA A 34 0.24 6.85 -20.46
C ALA A 34 -0.70 7.78 -21.25
N GLU A 35 -1.23 7.33 -22.39
CA GLU A 35 -2.20 8.08 -23.19
C GLU A 35 -3.43 8.42 -22.37
N ALA A 36 -4.01 7.47 -21.63
CA ALA A 36 -5.17 7.72 -20.78
C ALA A 36 -4.87 8.73 -19.66
N ARG A 37 -3.66 8.68 -19.08
CA ARG A 37 -3.21 9.65 -18.08
C ARG A 37 -3.16 11.07 -18.65
N PHE A 38 -2.56 11.24 -19.83
CA PHE A 38 -2.40 12.56 -20.45
C PHE A 38 -3.68 13.11 -21.10
N SER A 39 -4.50 12.24 -21.72
CA SER A 39 -5.68 12.67 -22.48
C SER A 39 -6.96 12.74 -21.65
N LYS A 40 -7.17 11.78 -20.73
CA LYS A 40 -8.41 11.65 -19.94
C LYS A 40 -8.25 12.15 -18.52
N GLY A 41 -7.03 12.44 -18.09
CA GLY A 41 -6.75 12.85 -16.72
C GLY A 41 -7.06 11.76 -15.70
N ARG A 42 -6.88 10.48 -16.05
CA ARG A 42 -7.14 9.33 -15.15
C ARG A 42 -5.94 8.40 -15.09
N ILE A 43 -5.66 7.86 -13.91
CA ILE A 43 -4.56 6.94 -13.73
C ILE A 43 -5.07 5.49 -13.85
N HIS A 44 -4.61 4.73 -14.84
CA HIS A 44 -5.12 3.37 -15.15
C HIS A 44 -4.10 2.24 -14.95
N ASP A 45 -3.00 2.51 -14.24
CA ASP A 45 -1.96 1.51 -13.97
C ASP A 45 -2.54 0.27 -13.24
N PRO A 46 -2.10 -0.96 -13.59
CA PRO A 46 -2.56 -2.17 -12.92
C PRO A 46 -2.09 -2.24 -11.46
N LEU A 47 -2.96 -2.71 -10.57
CA LEU A 47 -2.62 -2.95 -9.17
C LEU A 47 -1.66 -4.16 -9.06
N ARG A 48 -0.46 -3.95 -8.51
CA ARG A 48 0.47 -5.02 -8.15
C ARG A 48 0.19 -5.44 -6.71
N LEU A 49 -0.37 -6.63 -6.52
CA LEU A 49 -0.61 -7.22 -5.20
C LEU A 49 0.67 -7.88 -4.70
N THR A 50 1.17 -7.41 -3.56
CA THR A 50 2.20 -8.14 -2.80
C THR A 50 1.49 -9.15 -1.91
N ILE A 51 1.60 -10.43 -2.26
CA ILE A 51 1.23 -11.51 -1.34
C ILE A 51 2.32 -11.57 -0.25
N GLY A 52 1.94 -11.84 0.99
CA GLY A 52 2.78 -11.62 2.19
C GLY A 52 4.17 -12.27 2.15
N GLU A 53 5.00 -11.90 3.11
CA GLU A 53 6.36 -12.43 3.25
C GLU A 53 6.33 -13.83 3.90
N GLY A 54 7.06 -14.80 3.34
CA GLY A 54 7.17 -16.16 3.88
C GLY A 54 7.07 -17.27 2.83
N SER A 55 7.18 -18.51 3.29
CA SER A 55 6.98 -19.71 2.46
C SER A 55 5.48 -20.04 2.40
N PHE A 56 4.88 -19.91 1.21
CA PHE A 56 3.51 -20.39 0.97
C PHE A 56 3.32 -21.86 1.33
N LEU A 57 4.38 -22.66 1.14
CA LEU A 57 4.34 -24.07 1.47
C LEU A 57 4.21 -24.24 2.98
N ASP A 58 4.97 -23.50 3.79
CA ASP A 58 4.94 -23.59 5.25
C ASP A 58 3.59 -23.11 5.79
N SER A 59 3.06 -22.00 5.23
CA SER A 59 1.73 -21.51 5.57
C SER A 59 0.63 -22.51 5.21
N LEU A 60 0.73 -23.17 4.05
CA LEU A 60 -0.22 -24.20 3.63
C LEU A 60 -0.12 -25.47 4.47
N VAL A 61 1.10 -25.89 4.80
CA VAL A 61 1.39 -27.07 5.64
C VAL A 61 0.84 -26.86 7.05
N GLY A 62 1.08 -25.68 7.65
CA GLY A 62 0.49 -25.29 8.93
C GLY A 62 -1.02 -25.16 8.87
N ALA A 63 -1.59 -24.62 7.78
CA ALA A 63 -3.03 -24.54 7.57
C ALA A 63 -3.70 -25.93 7.48
N LEU A 64 -2.96 -26.92 6.97
CA LEU A 64 -3.40 -28.30 6.86
C LEU A 64 -3.15 -29.12 8.14
N GLY A 65 -2.54 -28.52 9.18
CA GLY A 65 -2.22 -29.18 10.45
C GLY A 65 -1.13 -30.25 10.32
N VAL A 66 -0.21 -30.10 9.37
CA VAL A 66 0.87 -31.05 9.13
C VAL A 66 2.13 -30.51 9.81
N ASP A 67 2.26 -30.73 11.12
CA ASP A 67 3.26 -30.00 11.91
C ASP A 67 4.70 -30.52 11.78
N ASP A 68 4.95 -31.72 11.23
CA ASP A 68 6.30 -32.21 10.97
C ASP A 68 6.35 -33.26 9.85
N LEU A 69 7.27 -33.07 8.91
CA LEU A 69 7.68 -34.15 8.01
C LEU A 69 8.59 -35.09 8.81
N PRO A 70 8.30 -36.40 8.89
CA PRO A 70 9.12 -37.31 9.68
C PRO A 70 10.58 -37.31 9.21
N GLU A 71 11.50 -36.98 10.11
CA GLU A 71 12.96 -36.94 9.84
C GLU A 71 13.55 -38.34 9.55
N HIS A 72 12.81 -39.39 9.90
CA HIS A 72 13.18 -40.78 9.68
C HIS A 72 12.07 -41.53 8.95
N ASP A 73 12.46 -42.37 7.99
CA ASP A 73 11.57 -43.21 7.18
C ASP A 73 10.80 -44.15 8.11
N SER A 74 9.57 -43.75 8.45
CA SER A 74 8.68 -44.50 9.33
C SER A 74 8.01 -45.60 8.50
N PRO A 75 7.98 -46.86 8.97
CA PRO A 75 7.28 -47.93 8.27
C PRO A 75 5.83 -47.53 7.96
N PHE A 76 5.33 -47.94 6.80
CA PHE A 76 3.98 -47.63 6.38
C PHE A 76 2.94 -48.14 7.40
N ASP A 77 2.20 -47.21 8.01
CA ASP A 77 1.08 -47.48 8.90
C ASP A 77 -0.25 -47.10 8.20
N PRO A 78 -1.08 -48.09 7.82
CA PRO A 78 -2.37 -47.85 7.18
C PRO A 78 -3.35 -47.02 8.03
N GLU A 79 -3.31 -47.15 9.36
CA GLU A 79 -4.22 -46.42 10.24
C GLU A 79 -3.82 -44.95 10.34
N ALA A 80 -2.52 -44.67 10.51
CA ALA A 80 -1.98 -43.32 10.46
C ALA A 80 -2.24 -42.63 9.10
N PHE A 81 -2.09 -43.36 7.99
CA PHE A 81 -2.39 -42.83 6.64
C PHE A 81 -3.87 -42.43 6.50
N LEU A 82 -4.80 -43.27 6.97
CA LEU A 82 -6.23 -42.98 6.93
C LEU A 82 -6.62 -41.84 7.88
N ALA A 83 -5.97 -41.72 9.04
CA ALA A 83 -6.19 -40.64 9.99
C ALA A 83 -5.74 -39.30 9.40
N ALA A 84 -4.51 -39.22 8.89
CA ALA A 84 -3.97 -38.02 8.23
C ALA A 84 -4.82 -37.59 7.03
N GLY A 85 -5.29 -38.56 6.22
CA GLY A 85 -6.19 -38.26 5.11
C GLY A 85 -7.53 -37.64 5.54
N LYS A 86 -8.08 -38.02 6.70
CA LYS A 86 -9.29 -37.42 7.26
C LYS A 86 -9.03 -36.02 7.82
N GLU A 87 -7.93 -35.83 8.53
CA GLU A 87 -7.52 -34.54 9.12
C GLU A 87 -7.24 -33.50 8.04
N VAL A 88 -6.43 -33.85 7.03
CA VAL A 88 -6.16 -32.99 5.85
C VAL A 88 -7.46 -32.65 5.12
N ASN A 89 -8.38 -33.60 4.98
CA ASN A 89 -9.68 -33.34 4.34
C ASN A 89 -10.56 -32.40 5.17
N GLN A 90 -10.55 -32.50 6.50
CA GLN A 90 -11.23 -31.55 7.38
C GLN A 90 -10.61 -30.16 7.29
N ALA A 91 -9.29 -30.04 7.38
CA ALA A 91 -8.59 -28.75 7.24
C ALA A 91 -8.88 -28.09 5.88
N ARG A 92 -8.88 -28.87 4.79
CA ARG A 92 -9.29 -28.39 3.45
C ARG A 92 -10.73 -27.91 3.43
N GLN A 93 -11.66 -28.63 4.06
CA GLN A 93 -13.05 -28.21 4.17
C GLN A 93 -13.18 -26.89 4.93
N GLU A 94 -12.46 -26.71 6.05
CA GLU A 94 -12.43 -25.44 6.79
C GLU A 94 -11.86 -24.29 5.95
N LEU A 95 -10.78 -24.51 5.20
CA LEU A 95 -10.24 -23.52 4.25
C LEU A 95 -11.25 -23.18 3.15
N THR A 96 -12.02 -24.17 2.68
CA THR A 96 -13.02 -24.02 1.61
C THR A 96 -14.27 -23.27 2.07
N LYS A 97 -14.52 -23.14 3.38
CA LYS A 97 -15.64 -22.34 3.91
C LYS A 97 -15.52 -20.83 3.60
N GLY A 98 -14.40 -20.39 3.03
CA GLY A 98 -14.28 -19.06 2.41
C GLY A 98 -14.30 -17.90 3.40
N ARG A 99 -13.90 -18.12 4.66
CA ARG A 99 -13.79 -17.05 5.65
C ARG A 99 -12.64 -16.10 5.30
N LEU A 100 -12.77 -14.83 5.63
CA LEU A 100 -11.72 -13.82 5.44
C LEU A 100 -10.45 -14.19 6.23
N SER A 101 -10.61 -14.78 7.42
CA SER A 101 -9.52 -15.35 8.21
C SER A 101 -8.68 -16.38 7.44
N ASN A 102 -9.30 -17.16 6.53
CA ASN A 102 -8.60 -18.18 5.75
C ASN A 102 -7.64 -17.57 4.73
N LEU A 103 -7.94 -16.37 4.21
CA LEU A 103 -7.03 -15.67 3.30
C LEU A 103 -5.74 -15.25 4.03
N LYS A 104 -5.85 -14.80 5.29
CA LYS A 104 -4.69 -14.51 6.15
C LYS A 104 -3.83 -15.76 6.36
N ILE A 105 -4.45 -16.91 6.62
CA ILE A 105 -3.74 -18.21 6.75
C ILE A 105 -2.96 -18.55 5.48
N LEU A 106 -3.50 -18.21 4.30
CA LEU A 106 -2.82 -18.40 3.01
C LEU A 106 -1.76 -17.34 2.69
N GLY A 107 -1.40 -16.49 3.66
CA GLY A 107 -0.40 -15.43 3.50
C GLY A 107 -0.93 -14.19 2.78
N ILE A 108 -2.25 -14.04 2.63
CA ILE A 108 -2.86 -12.86 2.02
C ILE A 108 -3.14 -11.83 3.10
N ASP A 109 -2.36 -10.76 3.10
CA ASP A 109 -2.53 -9.62 4.00
C ASP A 109 -3.57 -8.63 3.43
N LEU A 110 -4.82 -8.79 3.86
CA LEU A 110 -5.94 -7.94 3.45
C LEU A 110 -5.81 -6.49 3.93
N THR A 111 -5.15 -6.26 5.08
CA THR A 111 -4.90 -4.92 5.63
C THR A 111 -3.98 -4.16 4.68
N ARG A 112 -2.84 -4.75 4.34
CA ARG A 112 -1.87 -4.14 3.40
C ARG A 112 -2.47 -3.97 2.00
N MET A 113 -3.24 -4.96 1.53
CA MET A 113 -3.92 -4.89 0.24
C MET A 113 -4.90 -3.73 0.18
N LEU A 114 -5.81 -3.62 1.15
CA LEU A 114 -6.81 -2.55 1.17
C LEU A 114 -6.16 -1.18 1.30
N ARG A 115 -5.09 -1.06 2.11
CA ARG A 115 -4.31 0.18 2.20
C ARG A 115 -3.63 0.56 0.88
N GLN A 116 -3.10 -0.40 0.11
CA GLN A 116 -2.54 -0.15 -1.22
C GLN A 116 -3.61 0.34 -2.21
N VAL A 117 -4.80 -0.29 -2.19
CA VAL A 117 -5.93 0.13 -3.00
C VAL A 117 -6.39 1.54 -2.61
N GLY A 118 -6.52 1.81 -1.32
CA GLY A 118 -6.85 3.13 -0.78
C GLY A 118 -5.86 4.18 -1.25
N ASN A 119 -4.56 3.94 -1.05
CA ASN A 119 -3.50 4.85 -1.51
C ASN A 119 -3.62 5.16 -3.00
N ARG A 120 -3.93 4.16 -3.83
CA ARG A 120 -4.12 4.37 -5.26
C ARG A 120 -5.32 5.27 -5.56
N VAL A 121 -6.45 5.02 -4.92
CA VAL A 121 -7.65 5.87 -5.06
C VAL A 121 -7.34 7.29 -4.59
N GLY A 122 -6.60 7.46 -3.50
CA GLY A 122 -6.11 8.75 -3.01
C GLY A 122 -5.23 9.48 -4.03
N HIS A 123 -4.29 8.77 -4.66
CA HIS A 123 -3.46 9.33 -5.75
C HIS A 123 -4.32 9.82 -6.92
N GLU A 124 -5.34 9.06 -7.30
CA GLU A 124 -6.27 9.41 -8.39
C GLU A 124 -7.14 10.62 -8.02
N LEU A 125 -7.63 10.68 -6.77
CA LEU A 125 -8.37 11.82 -6.24
C LEU A 125 -7.51 13.08 -6.31
N ALA A 126 -6.30 13.05 -5.74
CA ALA A 126 -5.38 14.19 -5.77
C ALA A 126 -5.02 14.61 -7.21
N PHE A 127 -4.88 13.63 -8.12
CA PHE A 127 -4.64 13.92 -9.53
C PHE A 127 -5.84 14.57 -10.21
N SER A 128 -7.06 14.20 -9.85
CA SER A 128 -8.28 14.84 -10.36
C SER A 128 -8.39 16.30 -9.92
N LEU A 129 -7.90 16.60 -8.71
CA LEU A 129 -7.87 17.94 -8.09
C LEU A 129 -6.60 18.74 -8.42
N ARG A 130 -5.73 18.24 -9.32
CA ARG A 130 -4.41 18.85 -9.61
C ARG A 130 -4.45 20.28 -10.13
N SER A 131 -5.59 20.75 -10.64
CA SER A 131 -5.76 22.14 -11.09
C SER A 131 -5.85 23.14 -9.94
N ILE A 132 -6.09 22.67 -8.71
CA ILE A 132 -6.16 23.51 -7.51
C ILE A 132 -4.73 23.83 -7.05
N GLU A 133 -4.32 25.09 -7.18
CA GLU A 133 -2.96 25.52 -6.82
C GLU A 133 -2.81 25.74 -5.31
N ASN A 134 -3.86 26.20 -4.61
CA ASN A 134 -3.81 26.50 -3.18
C ASN A 134 -3.94 25.22 -2.33
N HIS A 135 -3.09 25.06 -1.32
CA HIS A 135 -3.12 23.88 -0.44
C HIS A 135 -4.38 23.79 0.42
N VAL A 136 -4.91 24.91 0.90
CA VAL A 136 -6.13 24.94 1.72
C VAL A 136 -7.33 24.61 0.85
N GLU A 137 -7.46 25.22 -0.33
CA GLU A 137 -8.54 24.91 -1.29
C GLU A 137 -8.52 23.44 -1.72
N PHE A 138 -7.33 22.85 -1.91
CA PHE A 138 -7.20 21.41 -2.18
C PHE A 138 -7.72 20.56 -1.02
N LEU A 139 -7.39 20.94 0.22
CA LEU A 139 -7.85 20.22 1.40
C LEU A 139 -9.36 20.35 1.55
N ASP A 140 -9.92 21.55 1.39
CA ASP A 140 -11.36 21.80 1.47
C ASP A 140 -12.12 20.93 0.44
N GLU A 141 -11.67 20.90 -0.83
CA GLU A 141 -12.31 20.06 -1.86
C GLU A 141 -12.19 18.55 -1.56
N MET A 142 -11.06 18.12 -1.01
CA MET A 142 -10.87 16.73 -0.57
C MET A 142 -11.84 16.39 0.59
N MET A 143 -12.06 17.32 1.53
CA MET A 143 -13.00 17.14 2.65
C MET A 143 -14.45 17.08 2.16
N ASP A 144 -14.82 17.97 1.23
CA ASP A 144 -16.16 17.97 0.62
C ASP A 144 -16.41 16.65 -0.12
N TRP A 145 -15.42 16.14 -0.85
CA TRP A 145 -15.52 14.84 -1.50
C TRP A 145 -15.72 13.70 -0.49
N TRP A 146 -14.96 13.74 0.61
CA TRP A 146 -15.01 12.74 1.67
C TRP A 146 -16.40 12.65 2.32
N GLU A 147 -16.96 13.81 2.69
CA GLU A 147 -18.29 13.91 3.28
C GLU A 147 -19.38 13.54 2.25
N PHE A 148 -19.26 13.99 1.00
CA PHE A 148 -20.20 13.65 -0.07
C PHE A 148 -20.25 12.14 -0.36
N ALA A 149 -19.11 11.46 -0.26
CA ALA A 149 -19.01 10.01 -0.43
C ALA A 149 -19.57 9.23 0.77
N GLY A 150 -19.88 9.89 1.90
CA GLY A 150 -20.37 9.26 3.11
C GLY A 150 -19.32 8.37 3.78
N LEU A 151 -18.05 8.77 3.73
CA LEU A 151 -16.93 8.04 4.32
C LEU A 151 -16.60 8.49 5.75
N GLY A 152 -17.31 9.50 6.25
CA GLY A 152 -17.14 10.09 7.57
C GLY A 152 -16.87 11.59 7.47
N ARG A 153 -16.08 12.11 8.41
CA ARG A 153 -15.76 13.53 8.51
C ARG A 153 -14.28 13.77 8.59
N LEU A 154 -13.82 14.74 7.81
CA LEU A 154 -12.48 15.31 7.93
C LEU A 154 -12.59 16.72 8.48
N GLU A 155 -11.76 17.03 9.46
CA GLU A 155 -11.63 18.39 10.01
C GLU A 155 -10.15 18.76 10.00
N TYR A 156 -9.81 20.03 9.84
CA TYR A 156 -8.45 20.48 10.10
C TYR A 156 -8.37 21.23 11.43
N GLY A 157 -7.30 20.98 12.16
CA GLY A 157 -7.00 21.60 13.44
C GLY A 157 -5.59 22.16 13.47
N ILE A 158 -5.32 23.01 14.46
CA ILE A 158 -3.98 23.52 14.77
C ILE A 158 -3.75 23.28 16.26
N ASP A 159 -3.09 22.16 16.61
CA ASP A 159 -2.59 21.95 17.98
C ASP A 159 -1.58 20.77 18.06
N PRO A 160 -0.28 20.99 18.33
CA PRO A 160 0.50 22.22 18.16
C PRO A 160 0.92 22.48 16.68
N VAL A 161 0.54 21.57 15.76
CA VAL A 161 0.88 21.60 14.33
C VAL A 161 -0.42 21.55 13.53
N PHE A 162 -0.43 22.13 12.32
CA PHE A 162 -1.55 21.98 11.38
C PHE A 162 -1.73 20.50 11.02
N HIS A 163 -2.94 19.98 11.19
CA HIS A 163 -3.24 18.57 10.94
C HIS A 163 -4.65 18.38 10.36
N VAL A 164 -4.81 17.31 9.60
CA VAL A 164 -6.12 16.78 9.22
C VAL A 164 -6.50 15.68 10.21
N GLN A 165 -7.59 15.87 10.91
CA GLN A 165 -8.22 14.91 11.80
C GLN A 165 -9.20 14.05 11.01
N VAL A 166 -9.13 12.73 11.23
CA VAL A 166 -9.93 11.75 10.51
C VAL A 166 -10.96 11.12 11.44
N GLY A 167 -12.23 11.31 11.12
CA GLY A 167 -13.34 10.56 11.65
C GLY A 167 -13.93 9.62 10.61
N LEU A 168 -14.13 8.35 10.97
CA LEU A 168 -14.73 7.34 10.10
C LEU A 168 -16.10 6.91 10.59
N ASP A 169 -17.02 6.71 9.67
CA ASP A 169 -18.33 6.10 9.97
C ASP A 169 -18.19 4.61 10.37
N HIS A 170 -17.14 3.95 9.87
CA HIS A 170 -16.83 2.55 10.16
C HIS A 170 -15.47 2.45 10.88
N PRO A 171 -15.44 2.53 12.23
CA PRO A 171 -14.20 2.49 12.98
C PRO A 171 -13.53 1.10 12.91
N PRO A 172 -12.24 1.01 13.29
CA PRO A 172 -11.52 -0.26 13.35
C PRO A 172 -12.23 -1.32 14.19
N SER A 173 -12.20 -2.56 13.70
CA SER A 173 -12.73 -3.74 14.38
C SER A 173 -11.62 -4.76 14.62
N ASP A 174 -11.64 -5.38 15.80
CA ASP A 174 -10.73 -6.48 16.15
C ASP A 174 -11.20 -7.84 15.62
N ASP A 175 -12.40 -7.92 15.02
CA ASP A 175 -12.94 -9.16 14.46
C ASP A 175 -12.15 -9.58 13.21
N PRO A 176 -11.46 -10.75 13.22
CA PRO A 176 -10.64 -11.21 12.10
C PRO A 176 -11.45 -11.57 10.85
N ASP A 177 -12.77 -11.78 10.99
CA ASP A 177 -13.69 -12.06 9.89
C ASP A 177 -14.37 -10.80 9.34
N VAL A 178 -14.07 -9.61 9.90
CA VAL A 178 -14.47 -8.32 9.32
C VAL A 178 -13.39 -7.84 8.35
N LEU A 179 -13.83 -7.42 7.16
CA LEU A 179 -12.94 -6.82 6.16
C LEU A 179 -12.45 -5.45 6.68
N PRO A 180 -11.12 -5.18 6.70
CA PRO A 180 -10.59 -3.96 7.30
C PRO A 180 -10.75 -2.75 6.37
N MET A 181 -12.00 -2.33 6.15
CA MET A 181 -12.35 -1.22 5.26
C MET A 181 -11.73 0.11 5.70
N TRP A 182 -11.55 0.29 7.00
CA TRP A 182 -10.87 1.45 7.56
C TRP A 182 -9.43 1.63 7.04
N GLU A 183 -8.75 0.56 6.62
CA GLU A 183 -7.41 0.65 5.99
C GLU A 183 -7.49 1.18 4.56
N LEU A 184 -8.55 0.85 3.83
CA LEU A 184 -8.81 1.44 2.52
C LEU A 184 -9.12 2.92 2.69
N ASP A 185 -10.03 3.25 3.59
CA ASP A 185 -10.48 4.62 3.84
C ASP A 185 -9.29 5.51 4.28
N ASP A 186 -8.54 5.08 5.28
CA ASP A 186 -7.32 5.77 5.72
C ASP A 186 -6.26 5.84 4.61
N GLY A 187 -6.14 4.78 3.81
CA GLY A 187 -5.26 4.74 2.65
C GLY A 187 -5.62 5.80 1.60
N ILE A 188 -6.90 6.09 1.37
CA ILE A 188 -7.34 7.15 0.44
C ILE A 188 -6.79 8.51 0.90
N ILE A 189 -6.92 8.80 2.19
CA ILE A 189 -6.46 10.06 2.78
C ILE A 189 -4.93 10.15 2.69
N GLU A 190 -4.22 9.08 3.08
CA GLU A 190 -2.76 9.00 2.97
C GLU A 190 -2.30 9.23 1.52
N GLY A 191 -2.89 8.53 0.56
CA GLY A 191 -2.52 8.64 -0.85
C GLY A 191 -2.75 10.06 -1.38
N ALA A 192 -3.90 10.66 -1.08
CA ALA A 192 -4.21 12.00 -1.53
C ALA A 192 -3.21 13.04 -0.98
N LEU A 193 -2.92 12.97 0.32
CA LEU A 193 -1.98 13.87 0.98
C LEU A 193 -0.53 13.66 0.49
N MET A 194 -0.08 12.41 0.33
CA MET A 194 1.28 12.11 -0.13
C MET A 194 1.51 12.50 -1.60
N THR A 195 0.45 12.48 -2.43
CA THR A 195 0.53 13.02 -3.80
C THR A 195 0.59 14.53 -3.82
N ARG A 196 -0.21 15.20 -2.98
CA ARG A 196 -0.19 16.66 -2.89
C ARG A 196 1.10 17.21 -2.28
N PHE A 197 1.62 16.51 -1.28
CA PHE A 197 2.79 16.88 -0.48
C PHE A 197 3.85 15.77 -0.58
N PRO A 198 4.58 15.70 -1.70
CA PRO A 198 5.58 14.66 -1.91
C PRO A 198 6.74 14.78 -0.90
N LYS A 199 7.38 13.65 -0.58
CA LYS A 199 8.45 13.57 0.45
C LYS A 199 9.64 14.51 0.20
N ASP A 200 9.94 14.80 -1.06
CA ASP A 200 11.03 15.69 -1.47
C ASP A 200 10.60 17.17 -1.53
N GLY A 201 9.36 17.48 -1.16
CA GLY A 201 8.83 18.83 -1.14
C GLY A 201 9.11 19.59 0.16
N ASN A 202 8.68 20.85 0.19
CA ASN A 202 8.78 21.73 1.36
C ASN A 202 7.76 21.39 2.46
N VAL A 203 6.91 20.38 2.25
CA VAL A 203 5.86 19.98 3.18
C VAL A 203 5.99 18.49 3.46
N ASN A 204 6.12 18.14 4.73
CA ASN A 204 6.19 16.77 5.20
C ASN A 204 4.87 16.36 5.85
N VAL A 205 4.33 15.20 5.46
CA VAL A 205 3.12 14.63 6.05
C VAL A 205 3.49 13.46 6.95
N ARG A 206 3.01 13.47 8.19
CA ARG A 206 3.21 12.39 9.16
C ARG A 206 1.89 11.98 9.78
N ARG A 207 1.61 10.68 9.75
CA ARG A 207 0.43 10.08 10.37
C ARG A 207 0.69 9.77 11.84
N PHE A 208 -0.26 10.11 12.70
CA PHE A 208 -0.30 9.77 14.12
C PHE A 208 -1.67 9.20 14.47
N ASP A 209 -1.73 8.40 15.53
CA ASP A 209 -3.00 8.00 16.11
C ASP A 209 -3.65 9.20 16.82
N GLY A 210 -4.97 9.31 16.70
CA GLY A 210 -5.76 10.33 17.36
C GLY A 210 -6.08 9.98 18.81
N THR A 211 -7.18 10.52 19.32
CA THR A 211 -7.66 10.21 20.69
C THR A 211 -8.40 8.88 20.79
N GLY A 212 -8.69 8.22 19.67
CA GLY A 212 -9.47 6.98 19.62
C GLY A 212 -10.99 7.22 19.68
N ASN A 213 -11.41 8.48 19.64
CA ASN A 213 -12.81 8.82 19.42
C ASN A 213 -13.19 8.55 17.96
N PRO A 214 -14.46 8.22 17.65
CA PRO A 214 -14.90 7.97 16.27
C PRO A 214 -14.59 9.12 15.31
N ASP A 215 -14.60 10.36 15.82
CA ASP A 215 -14.33 11.58 15.05
C ASP A 215 -12.83 11.96 15.01
N ASP A 216 -11.96 11.23 15.72
CA ASP A 216 -10.52 11.51 15.87
C ASP A 216 -9.73 10.20 16.02
N LEU A 217 -9.83 9.37 14.98
CA LEU A 217 -9.13 8.09 14.91
C LEU A 217 -7.66 8.29 14.56
N TRP A 218 -7.38 9.14 13.58
CA TRP A 218 -6.02 9.45 13.12
C TRP A 218 -5.84 10.93 12.83
N ARG A 219 -4.59 11.37 12.87
CA ARG A 219 -4.18 12.74 12.57
C ARG A 219 -3.03 12.74 11.58
N TYR A 220 -3.22 13.42 10.46
CA TYR A 220 -2.17 13.69 9.48
C TYR A 220 -1.58 15.07 9.74
N HIS A 221 -0.42 15.12 10.39
CA HIS A 221 0.31 16.36 10.62
C HIS A 221 0.99 16.81 9.33
N ILE A 222 0.76 18.07 8.97
CA ILE A 222 1.32 18.71 7.78
C ILE A 222 2.34 19.74 8.26
N ILE A 223 3.62 19.43 8.08
CA ILE A 223 4.74 20.20 8.62
C ILE A 223 5.43 20.91 7.46
N MET A 224 5.47 22.24 7.47
CA MET A 224 6.24 23.01 6.49
C MET A 224 7.70 23.09 6.93
N ASN A 225 8.60 22.67 6.04
CA ASN A 225 10.04 22.83 6.21
C ASN A 225 10.39 24.28 5.87
N ASN A 226 10.64 25.12 6.88
CA ASN A 226 11.18 26.46 6.65
C ASN A 226 12.66 26.36 6.26
N GLU A 227 12.97 26.45 4.96
CA GLU A 227 14.28 26.89 4.51
C GLU A 227 14.29 28.42 4.37
N GLU A 228 14.71 29.11 5.43
CA GLU A 228 15.37 30.42 5.37
C GLU A 228 15.96 30.74 6.76
N GLN A 229 17.18 30.27 7.01
CA GLN A 229 18.06 30.87 8.00
C GLN A 229 19.07 31.72 7.21
N PRO A 230 18.95 33.07 7.16
CA PRO A 230 19.93 33.89 6.48
C PRO A 230 21.28 33.75 7.17
N ALA A 231 22.33 33.60 6.36
CA ALA A 231 23.72 33.45 6.78
C ALA A 231 24.10 34.49 7.86
N GLU A 232 24.64 34.01 8.98
CA GLU A 232 25.35 34.91 9.90
C GLU A 232 26.53 35.54 9.16
N PRO A 233 26.65 36.88 9.13
CA PRO A 233 27.86 37.51 8.64
C PRO A 233 28.95 37.25 9.69
N SER A 234 29.95 36.45 9.33
CA SER A 234 31.20 36.35 10.08
C SER A 234 31.84 37.74 10.17
N ALA A 235 31.87 38.30 11.37
CA ALA A 235 32.59 39.52 11.72
C ALA A 235 34.11 39.29 11.76
#